data_AF-X1E286-F1
#
_entry.id   AF-X1E286-F1
#
_cell.length_a   1.000
_cell.length_b   1.000
_cell.length_c   1.000
_cell.angle_alpha   90.00
_cell.angle_beta   90.00
_cell.angle_gamma   90.00
#
_symmetry.space_group_name_H-M   'P 1'
#
loop_
_entity.id
_entity.type
_entity.pdbx_description
1 polymer ?
#
loop_
_entity_poly.entity_id
_entity_poly.type
_entity_poly.pdbx_seq_one_letter_code
_entity_poly.pdbx_strand_id
1 'polypeptide(L)' 'SNCSKIVSKTLAVRIHKCPKCGLIIDRDINAARNILKLALSTVGTTGINACGVEGLLSTMKQEALRLQV' A
#
# COMPACT_ATOMS: atom_id res chain seq x y z
N SER A 1 -0.04 9.92 -3.65
CA SER A 1 -0.03 11.41 -3.66
C SER A 1 0.48 11.93 -2.33
N ASN A 2 1.22 13.04 -2.29
CA ASN A 2 1.83 13.52 -1.04
C ASN A 2 0.88 14.30 -0.11
N CYS A 3 -0.32 14.67 -0.59
CA CYS A 3 -1.23 15.60 0.10
C CYS A 3 -2.50 14.97 0.72
N SER A 4 -2.56 13.63 0.73
CA SER A 4 -3.65 12.79 1.27
C SER A 4 -5.07 13.11 0.76
N LYS A 5 -5.20 13.85 -0.34
CA LYS A 5 -6.51 14.18 -0.92
C LYS A 5 -6.99 13.03 -1.80
N ILE A 6 -8.19 12.53 -1.52
CA ILE A 6 -8.91 11.59 -2.37
C ILE A 6 -9.39 12.34 -3.62
N VAL A 7 -9.12 11.78 -4.80
CA VAL A 7 -9.55 12.31 -6.10
C VAL A 7 -10.35 11.20 -6.79
N SER A 8 -11.66 11.37 -6.89
CA SER A 8 -12.55 10.41 -7.57
C SER A 8 -12.25 10.36 -9.07
N LYS A 9 -12.25 9.14 -9.62
CA LYS A 9 -12.03 8.85 -11.04
C LYS A 9 -12.43 7.41 -11.35
N THR A 10 -12.77 7.13 -12.61
CA THR A 10 -13.04 5.76 -13.08
C THR A 10 -11.74 5.00 -13.39
N LEU A 11 -11.83 3.68 -13.56
CA LEU A 11 -10.68 2.83 -13.93
C LEU A 11 -10.08 3.20 -15.31
N ALA A 12 -10.89 3.79 -16.20
CA ALA A 12 -10.45 4.25 -17.52
C ALA A 12 -9.46 5.43 -17.43
N VAL A 13 -9.48 6.19 -16.34
CA VAL A 13 -8.58 7.34 -16.14
C VAL A 13 -7.21 6.85 -15.66
N ARG A 14 -6.28 6.68 -16.60
CA ARG A 14 -4.91 6.21 -16.33
C ARG A 14 -4.01 7.29 -15.71
N ILE A 15 -4.31 8.57 -15.90
CA ILE A 15 -3.51 9.68 -15.34
C ILE A 15 -4.09 10.20 -14.02
N HIS A 16 -3.29 10.20 -12.97
CA HIS A 16 -3.56 10.89 -11.72
C HIS A 16 -3.08 12.34 -11.79
N LYS A 17 -4.03 13.28 -11.92
CA LYS A 17 -3.83 14.72 -11.70
C LYS A 17 -4.44 15.14 -10.37
N CYS A 18 -3.63 15.59 -9.42
CA CYS A 18 -4.10 16.05 -8.11
C CYS A 18 -4.33 17.58 -8.11
N PRO A 19 -5.54 18.08 -7.86
CA PRO A 19 -5.81 19.52 -7.83
C PRO A 19 -5.22 20.23 -6.59
N LYS A 20 -4.93 19.48 -5.52
CA LYS A 20 -4.42 20.05 -4.27
C LYS A 20 -2.92 20.28 -4.27
N CYS A 21 -2.15 19.39 -4.88
CA CYS A 21 -0.68 19.45 -4.84
C CYS A 21 -0.02 19.41 -6.22
N GLY A 22 -0.80 19.50 -7.30
CA GLY A 22 -0.30 19.55 -8.67
C GLY A 22 0.35 18.25 -9.20
N LEU A 23 0.35 17.16 -8.43
CA LEU A 23 1.00 15.91 -8.85
C LEU A 23 0.30 15.33 -10.09
N ILE A 24 1.05 15.12 -11.17
CA ILE A 24 0.62 14.49 -12.42
C ILE A 24 1.50 13.26 -12.66
N ILE A 25 0.91 12.06 -12.56
CA ILE A 25 1.60 10.78 -12.74
C ILE A 25 0.60 9.69 -13.13
N ASP A 26 1.05 8.54 -13.61
CA ASP A 26 0.19 7.38 -13.80
C ASP A 26 -0.51 6.94 -12.49
N ARG A 27 -1.77 6.53 -12.61
CA ARG A 27 -2.63 6.10 -11.50
C ARG A 27 -2.07 4.89 -10.77
N ASP A 28 -1.52 3.92 -11.48
CA ASP A 28 -1.01 2.65 -10.92
C ASP A 28 0.28 2.92 -10.16
N ILE A 29 1.14 3.78 -10.69
CA ILE A 29 2.34 4.27 -9.97
C ILE A 29 1.93 5.05 -8.70
N ASN A 30 0.91 5.91 -8.79
CA ASN A 30 0.39 6.61 -7.61
C ASN A 30 -0.18 5.66 -6.55
N ALA A 31 -0.85 4.59 -6.97
CA ALA A 31 -1.37 3.55 -6.09
C ALA A 31 -0.23 2.78 -5.39
N ALA A 32 0.79 2.36 -6.14
CA ALA A 32 1.97 1.69 -5.59
C ALA A 32 2.68 2.55 -4.52
N ARG A 33 2.82 3.85 -4.77
CA ARG A 33 3.37 4.80 -3.78
C ARG A 33 2.53 4.89 -2.52
N ASN A 34 1.20 4.85 -2.64
CA ASN A 34 0.31 4.87 -1.48
C ASN A 34 0.45 3.56 -0.66
N ILE A 35 0.53 2.41 -1.32
CA ILE A 35 0.75 1.11 -0.67
C ILE A 35 2.09 1.08 0.05
N LEU A 36 3.17 1.52 -0.61
CA LEU A 36 4.49 1.62 0.01
C LEU A 36 4.47 2.52 1.25
N LYS A 37 3.83 3.69 1.16
CA LYS A 37 3.69 4.62 2.29
C LYS A 37 2.94 3.98 3.46
N LEU A 38 1.87 3.23 3.17
CA LEU A 38 1.13 2.49 4.19
C LEU A 38 2.02 1.42 4.85
N ALA A 39 2.70 0.60 4.04
CA ALA A 39 3.60 -0.44 4.52
C ALA A 39 4.72 0.09 5.41
N LEU A 40 5.27 1.27 5.09
CA LEU A 40 6.30 1.93 5.92
C LEU A 40 5.72 2.59 7.18
N SER A 41 4.44 2.97 7.17
CA SER A 41 3.76 3.57 8.34
C SER A 41 3.23 2.55 9.34
N THR A 42 3.11 1.29 8.94
CA THR A 42 2.67 0.20 9.81
C THR A 42 3.89 -0.39 10.53
N VAL A 43 3.95 -0.26 11.86
CA VAL A 43 4.74 -1.17 12.70
C VAL A 43 4.09 -2.54 12.54
N GLY A 44 4.82 -3.58 12.16
CA GLY A 44 4.33 -4.83 11.53
C GLY A 44 3.19 -5.62 12.19
N THR A 45 2.61 -5.15 13.29
CA THR A 45 1.54 -5.78 14.07
C THR A 45 0.40 -4.83 14.49
N THR A 46 0.49 -3.51 14.32
CA THR A 46 -0.61 -2.61 14.75
C THR A 46 -1.75 -2.57 13.72
N GLY A 47 -2.77 -3.41 13.93
CA GLY A 47 -4.06 -3.31 13.24
C GLY A 47 -4.28 -4.27 12.06
N ILE A 48 -3.78 -5.51 12.14
CA ILE A 48 -4.11 -6.55 11.17
C ILE A 48 -5.59 -6.94 11.33
N ASN A 49 -6.44 -6.48 10.41
CA ASN A 49 -7.85 -6.88 10.31
C ASN A 49 -8.06 -7.97 9.25
N ALA A 50 -7.10 -8.89 9.15
CA ALA A 50 -7.26 -10.07 8.30
C ALA A 50 -8.13 -11.10 9.04
N CYS A 51 -9.06 -11.74 8.32
CA CYS A 51 -9.87 -12.81 8.89
C CYS A 51 -8.96 -13.97 9.34
N GLY A 52 -8.95 -14.30 10.63
CA GLY A 52 -8.15 -15.38 11.21
C GLY A 52 -6.79 -14.99 11.79
N VAL A 53 -6.46 -13.70 11.88
CA VAL A 53 -5.24 -13.23 12.58
C VAL A 53 -5.64 -12.58 13.90
N GLU A 54 -5.37 -13.24 15.03
CA GLU A 54 -5.44 -12.61 16.35
C GLU A 54 -4.26 -11.63 16.48
N GLY A 55 -4.57 -10.36 16.75
CA GLY A 55 -3.68 -9.21 16.62
C GLY A 55 -2.47 -9.12 17.58
N LEU A 56 -1.87 -10.25 17.98
CA LEU A 56 -0.70 -10.28 18.87
C LEU A 56 0.53 -11.01 18.34
N LEU A 57 0.43 -11.76 17.22
CA LEU A 57 1.58 -12.55 16.75
C LEU A 57 2.38 -11.79 15.69
N SER A 58 3.64 -11.48 16.01
CA SER A 58 4.62 -11.02 15.04
C SER A 58 4.83 -12.10 13.97
N THR A 59 4.25 -11.90 12.79
CA THR A 59 4.52 -12.78 11.65
C THR A 59 5.97 -12.57 11.23
N MET A 60 6.87 -13.42 11.73
CA MET A 60 8.26 -13.43 11.29
C MET A 60 8.32 -13.70 9.78
N LYS A 61 9.29 -13.08 9.11
CA LYS A 61 9.61 -13.32 7.70
C LYS A 61 9.56 -14.82 7.42
N GLN A 62 8.66 -15.26 6.53
CA GLN A 62 8.80 -16.57 5.90
C GLN A 62 9.92 -16.45 4.86
N GLU A 63 11.16 -16.72 5.28
CA GLU A 63 12.18 -17.08 4.31
C GLU A 63 11.84 -18.48 3.79
N ALA A 64 11.62 -18.58 2.48
CA ALA A 64 11.37 -19.86 1.83
C ALA A 64 12.60 -20.74 2.05
N LEU A 65 12.45 -21.81 2.84
CA LEU A 65 13.49 -22.81 2.98
C LEU A 65 13.74 -23.39 1.58
N ARG A 66 14.92 -23.10 1.02
CA ARG A 66 15.40 -23.74 -0.20
C ARG A 66 15.41 -25.25 0.06
N LEU A 67 14.46 -25.96 -0.54
CA LEU A 67 14.59 -27.40 -0.75
C LEU A 67 15.83 -27.57 -1.64
N GLN A 68 16.94 -27.99 -1.03
CA GLN A 68 18.05 -28.55 -1.77
C GLN A 68 17.61 -29.94 -2.20
N VAL A 69 17.43 -30.09 -3.51
CA VAL A 69 17.21 -31.35 -4.20
C VAL A 69 18.50 -32.16 -4.18
#